data_AF-A0A1I7WZV3-F1
#
_entry.id   AF-A0A1I7WZV3-F1
#
_cell.length_a   1.000
_cell.length_b   1.000
_cell.length_c   1.000
_cell.angle_alpha   90.00
_cell.angle_beta   90.00
_cell.angle_gamma   90.00
#
_symmetry.space_group_name_H-M   'P 1'
#
loop_
_entity.id
_entity.type
_entity.pdbx_description
1 polymer ?
#
loop_
_entity_poly.entity_id
_entity_poly.type
_entity_poly.pdbx_seq_one_letter_code
_entity_poly.pdbx_strand_id
1 'polypeptide(L)'
;MGEVDEECAPPSAGLDWEKLFKMAEDPDIEDILRGPLETAIFHLEDGKEVQKLAAIRSLPDLLEREGQECLEKLLPVIQKVLKKEKSNLDIHCEAAIVFKGVLQNEKLCDRFP
;
A
#
# COMPACT_ATOMS: atom_id res chain seq x y z
N MET A 1 14.86 -19.00 63.95
CA MET A 1 16.01 -19.47 63.14
C MET A 1 15.43 -20.34 62.06
N GLY A 2 15.32 -19.96 60.79
CA GLY A 2 15.59 -18.70 60.10
C GLY A 2 14.79 -18.80 58.80
N GLU A 3 14.16 -17.69 58.41
CA GLU A 3 13.45 -17.56 57.13
C GLU A 3 14.47 -17.65 56.00
N VAL A 4 14.21 -18.50 55.01
CA VAL A 4 14.92 -18.47 53.73
C VAL A 4 13.95 -17.89 52.72
N ASP A 5 14.03 -16.58 52.58
CA ASP A 5 13.52 -15.82 51.43
C ASP A 5 14.33 -16.26 50.20
N GLU A 6 13.74 -17.12 49.36
CA GLU A 6 14.18 -17.26 47.98
C GLU A 6 13.55 -16.13 47.16
N GLU A 7 14.14 -14.94 47.24
CA GLU A 7 13.98 -13.89 46.24
C GLU A 7 14.57 -14.39 44.91
N CYS A 8 13.79 -15.17 44.16
CA CYS A 8 14.06 -15.45 42.76
C CYS A 8 13.89 -14.14 41.98
N ALA A 9 15.02 -13.55 41.59
CA ALA A 9 15.11 -12.35 40.77
C ALA A 9 14.07 -12.34 39.63
N PRO A 10 13.48 -11.17 39.28
CA PRO A 10 12.59 -11.10 38.14
C PRO A 10 13.32 -11.64 36.91
N PRO A 11 12.66 -12.48 36.07
CA PRO A 11 13.29 -12.98 34.87
C PRO A 11 13.79 -11.76 34.09
N SER A 12 15.08 -11.73 33.75
CA SER A 12 15.60 -10.68 32.89
C SER A 12 14.86 -10.82 31.56
N ALA A 13 13.84 -9.98 31.38
CA ALA A 13 13.15 -9.82 30.12
C ALA A 13 14.10 -9.06 29.18
N GLY A 14 15.25 -9.68 28.87
CA GLY A 14 16.08 -9.24 27.77
C GLY A 14 15.24 -9.39 26.53
N LEU A 15 14.81 -8.27 25.94
CA LEU A 15 14.16 -8.31 24.64
C LEU A 15 15.11 -9.03 23.67
N ASP A 16 14.63 -10.15 23.14
CA ASP A 16 15.35 -10.91 22.13
C ASP A 16 15.27 -10.13 20.81
N TRP A 17 16.27 -9.25 20.62
CA TRP A 17 16.37 -8.40 19.45
C TRP A 17 16.44 -9.22 18.17
N GLU A 18 17.08 -10.39 18.16
CA GLU A 18 17.15 -11.24 16.97
C GLU A 18 15.79 -11.80 16.60
N LYS A 19 14.98 -12.21 17.58
CA LYS A 19 13.60 -12.64 17.35
C LYS A 19 12.71 -11.49 16.86
N LEU A 20 12.92 -10.28 17.37
CA LEU A 20 12.23 -9.08 16.89
C LEU A 20 12.60 -8.74 15.44
N PHE A 21 13.89 -8.79 15.08
CA PHE A 21 14.33 -8.56 13.71
C PHE A 21 13.78 -9.62 12.75
N LYS A 22 13.76 -10.90 13.15
CA LYS A 22 13.16 -11.98 12.36
C LYS A 22 11.64 -11.85 12.21
N MET A 23 10.94 -11.30 13.21
CA MET A 23 9.52 -10.99 13.08
C MET A 23 9.30 -9.79 12.16
N ALA A 24 10.18 -8.78 12.16
CA ALA A 24 10.09 -7.64 11.24
C ALA A 24 10.35 -8.01 9.77
N GLU A 25 11.05 -9.13 9.51
CA GLU A 25 11.24 -9.71 8.17
C GLU A 25 10.06 -10.59 7.72
N ASP A 26 8.98 -10.66 8.50
CA ASP A 26 7.78 -11.40 8.11
C ASP A 26 7.05 -10.65 6.97
N PRO A 27 6.83 -11.29 5.80
CA PRO A 27 6.13 -10.67 4.67
C PRO A 27 4.72 -10.19 5.03
N ASP A 28 4.09 -10.81 6.05
CA ASP A 28 2.78 -10.35 6.55
C ASP A 28 2.90 -9.02 7.31
N ILE A 29 4.05 -8.72 7.93
CA ILE A 29 4.32 -7.41 8.56
C ILE A 29 4.66 -6.36 7.50
N GLU A 30 5.34 -6.75 6.42
CA GLU A 30 5.67 -5.83 5.32
C GLU A 30 4.41 -5.34 4.56
N ASP A 31 3.38 -6.19 4.47
CA ASP A 31 2.04 -5.81 3.98
C ASP A 31 1.33 -4.83 4.94
N ILE A 32 1.51 -4.99 6.26
CA ILE A 32 0.94 -4.09 7.28
C ILE A 32 1.62 -2.72 7.27
N LEU A 33 2.93 -2.68 6.99
CA LEU A 33 3.72 -1.45 7.00
C LEU A 33 3.63 -0.66 5.68
N ARG A 34 3.05 -1.24 4.63
CA ARG A 34 2.96 -0.58 3.32
C ARG A 34 1.97 0.57 3.34
N GLY A 35 2.41 1.71 2.80
CA GLY A 35 1.56 2.88 2.64
C GLY A 35 0.43 2.63 1.63
N PRO A 36 -0.60 3.51 1.60
CA PRO A 36 -1.72 3.38 0.67
C PRO A 36 -1.30 3.37 -0.80
N LEU A 37 -0.36 4.24 -1.19
CA LEU A 37 0.20 4.28 -2.53
C LEU A 37 1.02 3.03 -2.87
N GLU A 38 1.92 2.59 -1.99
CA GLU A 38 2.72 1.39 -2.21
C GLU A 38 1.84 0.14 -2.31
N THR A 39 0.77 0.08 -1.51
CA THR A 39 -0.23 -0.99 -1.58
C THR A 39 -0.95 -0.98 -2.93
N ALA A 40 -1.36 0.20 -3.42
CA ALA A 40 -2.00 0.32 -4.72
C ALA A 40 -1.05 -0.09 -5.85
N ILE A 41 0.22 0.31 -5.79
CA ILE A 41 1.25 -0.09 -6.77
C ILE A 41 1.42 -1.62 -6.76
N PHE A 42 1.57 -2.22 -5.58
CA PHE A 42 1.71 -3.67 -5.45
C PHE A 42 0.50 -4.42 -6.03
N HIS A 43 -0.71 -3.96 -5.72
CA HIS A 43 -1.93 -4.54 -6.27
C HIS A 43 -2.00 -4.44 -7.80
N LEU A 44 -1.48 -3.37 -8.40
CA LEU A 44 -1.42 -3.23 -9.86
C LEU A 44 -0.41 -4.17 -10.50
N GLU A 45 0.76 -4.37 -9.87
CA GLU A 45 1.83 -5.19 -10.42
C GLU A 45 1.57 -6.70 -10.26
N ASP A 46 1.22 -7.14 -9.05
CA ASP A 46 1.15 -8.56 -8.66
C ASP A 46 -0.24 -9.01 -8.19
N GLY A 47 -1.18 -8.08 -8.00
CA GLY A 47 -2.53 -8.40 -7.54
C GLY A 47 -3.39 -9.14 -8.56
N LYS A 48 -4.48 -9.74 -8.07
CA LYS A 48 -5.57 -10.27 -8.89
C LYS A 48 -6.40 -9.12 -9.48
N GLU A 49 -7.21 -9.41 -10.50
CA GLU A 49 -8.04 -8.41 -11.18
C GLU A 49 -8.84 -7.52 -10.22
N VAL A 50 -9.49 -8.09 -9.21
CA VAL A 50 -10.24 -7.34 -8.19
C VAL A 50 -9.35 -6.33 -7.45
N GLN A 51 -8.10 -6.69 -7.14
CA GLN A 51 -7.14 -5.81 -6.48
C GLN A 51 -6.66 -4.70 -7.42
N LYS A 52 -6.42 -5.02 -8.69
CA LYS A 52 -6.08 -4.03 -9.73
C LYS A 52 -7.20 -3.01 -9.91
N LEU A 53 -8.45 -3.47 -10.01
CA LEU A 53 -9.63 -2.60 -10.09
C LEU A 53 -9.74 -1.69 -8.86
N ALA A 54 -9.54 -2.24 -7.66
CA ALA A 54 -9.56 -1.46 -6.43
C ALA A 54 -8.46 -0.37 -6.42
N ALA A 55 -7.24 -0.71 -6.85
CA ALA A 55 -6.13 0.24 -6.93
C ALA A 55 -6.35 1.34 -7.98
N ILE A 56 -6.99 1.03 -9.10
CA ILE A 56 -7.40 2.03 -10.10
C ILE A 56 -8.45 2.96 -9.49
N ARG A 57 -9.47 2.43 -8.82
CA ARG A 57 -10.54 3.22 -8.18
C ARG A 57 -10.04 4.15 -7.09
N SER A 58 -8.97 3.80 -6.38
CA SER A 58 -8.40 4.65 -5.33
C SER A 58 -7.56 5.81 -5.86
N LEU A 59 -7.30 5.91 -7.17
CA LEU A 59 -6.47 6.96 -7.75
C LEU A 59 -6.89 8.39 -7.33
N PRO A 60 -8.18 8.80 -7.37
CA PRO A 60 -8.57 10.15 -6.98
C PRO A 60 -8.23 10.46 -5.52
N ASP A 61 -8.51 9.52 -4.60
CA ASP A 61 -8.20 9.67 -3.18
C ASP A 61 -6.70 9.75 -2.92
N LEU A 62 -5.90 8.94 -3.63
CA LEU A 62 -4.44 8.95 -3.54
C LEU A 62 -3.86 10.24 -4.13
N LEU A 63 -4.43 10.78 -5.21
CA LEU A 63 -4.05 12.08 -5.74
C LEU A 63 -4.37 13.21 -4.76
N GLU A 64 -5.50 13.15 -4.06
CA GLU A 64 -5.83 14.15 -3.05
C GLU A 64 -4.84 14.12 -1.87
N ARG A 65 -4.46 12.93 -1.41
CA ARG A 65 -3.61 12.73 -0.23
C ARG A 65 -2.12 12.88 -0.50
N GLU A 66 -1.63 12.24 -1.55
CA GLU A 66 -0.20 12.07 -1.84
C GLU A 66 0.27 12.92 -3.03
N GLY A 67 -0.68 13.43 -3.82
CA GLY A 67 -0.45 14.44 -4.83
C GLY A 67 0.53 14.04 -5.92
N GLN A 68 1.63 14.79 -6.03
CA GLN A 68 2.58 14.65 -7.13
C GLN A 68 3.25 13.27 -7.13
N GLU A 69 3.51 12.71 -5.95
CA GLU A 69 4.12 11.37 -5.83
C GLU A 69 3.23 10.27 -6.42
N CYS A 70 1.91 10.40 -6.25
CA CYS A 70 0.93 9.52 -6.88
C CYS A 70 0.97 9.62 -8.42
N LEU A 71 1.11 10.82 -8.97
CA LEU A 71 1.26 11.02 -10.43
C LEU A 71 2.54 10.40 -10.96
N GLU A 72 3.64 10.51 -10.22
CA GLU A 72 4.96 10.01 -10.65
C GLU A 72 5.09 8.49 -10.52
N LYS A 73 4.49 7.89 -9.49
CA LYS A 73 4.64 6.47 -9.19
C LYS A 73 3.46 5.62 -9.66
N LEU A 74 2.22 6.02 -9.36
CA LEU A 74 1.04 5.19 -9.61
C LEU A 74 0.57 5.27 -11.07
N LEU A 75 0.51 6.48 -11.63
CA LEU A 75 -0.03 6.69 -12.98
C LEU A 75 0.73 5.89 -14.05
N PRO A 76 2.08 5.82 -14.07
CA PRO A 76 2.81 4.99 -15.02
C PRO A 76 2.53 3.51 -14.84
N VAL A 77 2.29 3.06 -13.61
CA VAL A 77 1.95 1.67 -13.29
C VAL A 77 0.56 1.32 -13.83
N ILE A 78 -0.44 2.21 -13.66
CA ILE A 78 -1.77 2.02 -14.28
C ILE A 78 -1.64 1.93 -15.80
N GLN A 79 -0.85 2.81 -16.43
CA GLN A 79 -0.61 2.75 -17.88
C GLN A 79 0.07 1.44 -18.32
N LYS A 80 1.02 0.93 -17.53
CA LYS A 80 1.69 -0.36 -17.76
C LYS A 80 0.69 -1.52 -17.64
N VAL A 81 -0.20 -1.49 -16.64
CA VAL A 81 -1.28 -2.48 -16.47
C VAL A 81 -2.21 -2.48 -17.67
N LEU A 82 -2.67 -1.31 -18.12
CA LEU A 82 -3.55 -1.19 -19.31
C LEU A 82 -2.89 -1.74 -20.58
N LYS A 83 -1.56 -1.56 -20.73
CA LYS A 83 -0.78 -2.13 -21.84
C LYS A 83 -0.61 -3.65 -21.72
N LYS A 84 -0.54 -4.20 -20.51
CA LYS A 84 -0.41 -5.64 -20.24
C LYS A 84 -1.75 -6.36 -20.42
N GLU A 85 -2.82 -5.80 -19.86
CA GLU A 85 -4.17 -6.35 -19.80
C GLU A 85 -5.02 -5.87 -21.00
N LYS A 86 -4.50 -5.99 -22.23
CA LYS A 86 -5.09 -5.38 -23.45
C LYS A 86 -6.52 -5.81 -23.74
N SER A 87 -6.90 -7.02 -23.34
CA SER A 87 -8.22 -7.61 -23.60
C SER A 87 -9.14 -7.59 -22.37
N ASN A 88 -8.70 -7.01 -21.25
CA ASN A 88 -9.48 -6.99 -20.01
C ASN A 88 -10.42 -5.78 -20.00
N LEU A 89 -11.63 -5.96 -20.51
CA LEU A 89 -12.59 -4.86 -20.65
C LEU A 89 -12.88 -4.16 -19.32
N ASP A 90 -12.98 -4.91 -18.22
CA ASP A 90 -13.31 -4.36 -16.91
C ASP A 90 -12.24 -3.38 -16.41
N ILE A 91 -10.96 -3.75 -16.52
CA ILE A 91 -9.84 -2.88 -16.16
C ILE A 91 -9.82 -1.60 -17.02
N HIS A 92 -10.05 -1.73 -18.33
CA HIS A 92 -10.05 -0.57 -19.24
C HIS A 92 -11.24 0.36 -18.97
N CYS A 93 -12.43 -0.19 -18.77
CA CYS A 93 -13.63 0.59 -18.42
C CYS A 93 -13.45 1.33 -17.10
N GLU A 94 -12.92 0.65 -16.08
CA GLU A 94 -12.67 1.26 -14.78
C GLU A 94 -11.69 2.42 -14.87
N ALA A 95 -10.55 2.21 -15.54
CA ALA A 95 -9.56 3.26 -15.73
C ALA A 95 -10.15 4.46 -16.49
N ALA A 96 -10.96 4.22 -17.53
CA ALA A 96 -11.60 5.29 -18.28
C ALA A 96 -12.57 6.11 -17.41
N ILE A 97 -13.38 5.45 -16.58
CA ILE A 97 -14.31 6.10 -15.65
C ILE A 97 -13.54 6.96 -14.64
N VAL A 98 -12.50 6.38 -14.03
CA VAL A 98 -11.70 7.07 -13.01
C VAL A 98 -10.95 8.26 -13.61
N PHE A 99 -10.26 8.08 -14.75
CA PHE A 99 -9.55 9.18 -15.41
C PHE A 99 -10.49 10.29 -15.84
N LYS A 100 -11.68 9.96 -16.35
CA LYS A 100 -12.71 10.96 -16.63
C LYS A 100 -13.10 11.72 -15.36
N GLY A 101 -13.29 11.02 -14.24
CA GLY A 101 -13.61 11.65 -12.95
C GLY A 101 -12.52 12.61 -12.48
N VAL A 102 -11.25 12.21 -12.58
CA VAL A 102 -10.09 13.07 -12.24
C VAL A 102 -10.04 14.31 -13.13
N LEU A 103 -10.19 14.14 -14.45
CA LEU A 103 -10.15 15.26 -15.41
C LEU A 103 -11.32 16.24 -15.27
N GLN A 104 -12.46 15.79 -14.72
CA GLN A 104 -13.60 16.64 -14.42
C GLN A 104 -13.51 17.32 -13.05
N ASN A 105 -12.50 17.00 -12.24
CA ASN A 105 -12.27 17.61 -10.95
C ASN A 105 -11.30 18.80 -11.10
N GLU A 106 -11.85 19.99 -11.36
CA GLU A 106 -11.08 21.24 -11.54
C GLU A 106 -10.12 21.51 -10.38
N LYS A 107 -10.50 21.19 -9.13
CA LYS A 107 -9.62 21.38 -7.96
C LYS A 107 -8.37 20.50 -8.00
N LEU A 108 -8.49 19.27 -8.52
CA LEU A 108 -7.35 18.38 -8.68
C LEU A 108 -6.50 18.82 -9.87
N CYS A 109 -7.13 19.19 -10.99
CA CYS A 109 -6.40 19.67 -12.16
C CYS A 109 -5.62 20.97 -11.89
N ASP A 110 -6.21 21.94 -11.20
CA ASP A 110 -5.56 23.20 -10.85
C ASP A 110 -4.37 23.02 -9.91
N ARG A 111 -4.34 21.90 -9.16
CA ARG A 111 -3.30 21.59 -8.19
C ARG A 111 -2.04 21.00 -8.83
N PHE A 112 -2.14 20.46 -10.05
CA PHE A 112 -1.04 19.82 -10.78
C PHE A 112 -0.99 20.35 -12.22
N PRO A 113 -0.20 21.43 -12.48
CA PRO A 113 -0.09 22.06 -13.80
C PRO A 113 0.69 21.24 -14.84
#